data_AF-A0A968FQT4-F1
#
_entry.id   AF-A0A968FQT4-F1
#
_cell.length_a   1.000
_cell.length_b   1.000
_cell.length_c   1.000
_cell.angle_alpha   90.00
_cell.angle_beta   90.00
_cell.angle_gamma   90.00
#
_symmetry.space_group_name_H-M   'P 1'
#
loop_
_entity.id
_entity.type
_entity.pdbx_description
1 polymer ?
#
loop_
_entity_poly.entity_id
_entity_poly.type
_entity_poly.pdbx_seq_one_letter_code
_entity_poly.pdbx_strand_id
1 'polypeptide(L)'
;MTDKTHEVQQRIETAKREQSDTLDLSGLELRKLPPEVLELTYLKELNLENNQLTRLPESIKNLKNLNKLHLDQNQLDGFPDWVGKLPGLKVLREKS
;
A
#
# COMPACT_ATOMS: atom_id res chain seq x y z
N MET A 1 6.22 9.25 -22.29
CA MET A 1 5.13 9.29 -21.30
C MET A 1 5.01 7.89 -20.75
N THR A 2 5.45 7.66 -19.52
CA THR A 2 5.33 6.36 -18.85
C THR A 2 3.86 6.15 -18.46
N ASP A 3 3.29 5.03 -18.87
CA ASP A 3 2.00 4.59 -18.36
C ASP A 3 2.16 4.28 -16.87
N LYS A 4 1.39 4.96 -16.01
CA LYS A 4 1.43 4.75 -14.55
C LYS A 4 1.12 3.29 -14.19
N THR A 5 0.32 2.60 -14.99
CA THR A 5 0.05 1.17 -14.84
C THR A 5 1.32 0.34 -14.98
N HIS A 6 2.14 0.65 -15.99
CA HIS A 6 3.42 -0.02 -16.20
C HIS A 6 4.40 0.28 -15.07
N GLU A 7 4.41 1.52 -14.59
CA GLU A 7 5.24 1.94 -13.46
C GLU A 7 4.86 1.21 -12.16
N VAL A 8 3.56 1.07 -11.85
CA VAL A 8 3.08 0.28 -10.71
C VAL A 8 3.61 -1.15 -10.79
N GLN A 9 3.44 -1.82 -11.93
CA GLN A 9 3.90 -3.19 -12.09
C GLN A 9 5.42 -3.30 -11.95
N GLN A 10 6.16 -2.37 -12.55
CA GLN A 10 7.62 -2.34 -12.47
C GLN A 10 8.11 -2.20 -11.02
N ARG A 11 7.48 -1.34 -10.23
CA ARG A 11 7.83 -1.15 -8.81
C ARG A 11 7.51 -2.39 -7.97
N ILE A 12 6.35 -3.03 -8.20
CA ILE A 12 5.97 -4.29 -7.54
C ILE A 12 6.96 -5.40 -7.88
N GLU A 13 7.28 -5.61 -9.17
CA GLU A 13 8.22 -6.66 -9.59
C GLU A 13 9.64 -6.39 -9.11
N THR A 14 10.04 -5.11 -9.03
CA THR A 14 11.34 -4.72 -8.49
C THR A 14 11.42 -5.03 -7.01
N ALA A 15 10.42 -4.62 -6.22
CA ALA A 15 10.33 -4.98 -4.81
C ALA A 15 10.31 -6.50 -4.61
N LYS A 16 9.59 -7.23 -5.49
CA LYS A 16 9.52 -8.71 -5.50
C LYS A 16 10.88 -9.36 -5.73
N ARG A 17 11.59 -8.93 -6.77
CA ARG A 17 12.90 -9.45 -7.18
C ARG A 17 13.98 -9.16 -6.14
N GLU A 18 13.95 -7.96 -5.57
CA GLU A 18 14.97 -7.48 -4.62
C GLU A 18 14.62 -7.80 -3.17
N GLN A 19 13.44 -8.38 -2.94
CA GLN A 19 12.95 -8.73 -1.62
C GLN A 19 12.91 -7.50 -0.68
N SER A 20 12.60 -6.33 -1.26
CA SER A 20 12.61 -5.03 -0.56
C SER A 20 11.54 -4.99 0.52
N ASP A 21 11.90 -4.63 1.75
CA ASP A 21 10.92 -4.48 2.83
C ASP A 21 10.08 -3.20 2.71
N THR A 22 10.37 -2.36 1.72
CA THR A 22 9.68 -1.10 1.46
C THR A 22 9.15 -1.08 0.02
N LEU A 23 7.90 -0.68 -0.15
CA LEU A 23 7.28 -0.46 -1.46
C LEU A 23 6.63 0.92 -1.51
N ASP A 24 7.08 1.75 -2.45
CA ASP A 24 6.52 3.07 -2.73
C ASP A 24 5.67 3.05 -4.00
N LEU A 25 4.36 3.22 -3.83
CA LEU A 25 3.38 3.37 -4.91
C LEU A 25 2.70 4.75 -4.88
N SER A 26 3.34 5.75 -4.26
CA SER A 26 2.78 7.09 -4.15
C SER A 26 2.69 7.81 -5.50
N GLY A 27 1.64 8.62 -5.69
CA GLY A 27 1.47 9.46 -6.89
C GLY A 27 1.07 8.72 -8.18
N LEU A 28 0.71 7.44 -8.09
CA LEU A 28 0.45 6.56 -9.24
C LEU A 28 -1.01 6.52 -9.70
N GLU A 29 -1.85 7.43 -9.18
CA GLU A 29 -3.28 7.51 -9.53
C GLU A 29 -4.06 6.21 -9.27
N LEU A 30 -3.59 5.40 -8.31
CA LEU A 30 -4.21 4.12 -7.97
C LEU A 30 -5.63 4.35 -7.45
N ARG A 31 -6.62 3.76 -8.14
CA ARG A 31 -8.01 3.69 -7.66
C ARG A 31 -8.28 2.48 -6.76
N LYS A 32 -7.42 1.45 -6.87
CA LYS A 32 -7.45 0.22 -6.08
C LYS A 32 -6.01 -0.23 -5.84
N LEU A 33 -5.77 -0.89 -4.72
CA LEU A 33 -4.48 -1.54 -4.46
C LEU A 33 -4.36 -2.80 -5.35
N PRO A 34 -3.29 -2.96 -6.14
CA PRO A 34 -3.06 -4.17 -6.92
C PRO A 34 -2.93 -5.40 -6.01
N PRO A 35 -3.54 -6.54 -6.36
CA PRO A 35 -3.50 -7.74 -5.53
C PRO A 35 -2.08 -8.29 -5.34
N GLU A 36 -1.17 -8.07 -6.28
CA GLU A 36 0.23 -8.51 -6.25
C GLU A 36 0.99 -7.91 -5.06
N VAL A 37 0.61 -6.71 -4.61
CA VAL A 37 1.18 -6.09 -3.40
C VAL A 37 0.92 -6.96 -2.17
N LEU A 38 -0.22 -7.65 -2.13
CA LEU A 38 -0.65 -8.48 -1.00
C LEU A 38 0.12 -9.81 -0.92
N GLU A 39 0.84 -10.19 -1.98
CA GLU A 39 1.75 -11.33 -2.00
C GLU A 39 3.09 -11.02 -1.31
N LEU A 40 3.44 -9.74 -1.19
CA LEU A 40 4.71 -9.26 -0.63
C LEU A 40 4.66 -9.27 0.90
N THR A 41 4.41 -10.44 1.50
CA THR A 41 4.19 -10.63 2.95
C THR A 41 5.37 -10.22 3.83
N TYR A 42 6.55 -10.00 3.25
CA TYR A 42 7.75 -9.49 3.91
C TYR A 42 7.81 -7.96 4.02
N LEU A 43 6.89 -7.23 3.37
CA LEU A 43 6.83 -5.77 3.46
C LEU A 43 6.67 -5.30 4.90
N LYS A 44 7.51 -4.32 5.27
CA LYS A 44 7.44 -3.57 6.52
C LYS A 44 6.90 -2.16 6.31
N GLU A 45 7.04 -1.60 5.12
CA GLU A 45 6.58 -0.25 4.80
C GLU A 45 5.91 -0.21 3.43
N LEU A 46 4.69 0.32 3.40
CA LEU A 46 3.91 0.52 2.18
C LEU A 46 3.46 1.97 2.09
N ASN A 47 3.98 2.68 1.08
CA ASN A 47 3.59 4.04 0.78
C ASN A 47 2.56 4.08 -0.36
N LEU A 48 1.37 4.57 -0.07
CA LEU A 48 0.25 4.75 -1.01
C LEU A 48 -0.23 6.20 -1.04
N GLU A 49 0.56 7.16 -0.54
CA GLU A 49 0.21 8.57 -0.52
C GLU A 49 -0.08 9.13 -1.92
N ASN A 50 -0.91 10.17 -2.02
CA ASN A 50 -1.20 10.85 -3.29
C ASN A 50 -1.79 9.94 -4.38
N ASN A 51 -2.75 9.10 -4.01
CA ASN A 51 -3.48 8.23 -4.93
C ASN A 51 -4.99 8.54 -4.93
N GLN A 52 -5.80 7.70 -5.58
CA GLN A 52 -7.25 7.85 -5.70
C GLN A 52 -7.98 6.67 -5.03
N LEU A 53 -7.37 6.05 -4.01
CA LEU A 53 -7.94 4.88 -3.35
C LEU A 53 -9.21 5.30 -2.61
N THR A 54 -10.30 4.57 -2.87
CA THR A 54 -11.61 4.76 -2.21
C THR A 54 -11.84 3.77 -1.08
N ARG A 55 -11.11 2.65 -1.10
CA ARG A 55 -11.15 1.62 -0.05
C ARG A 55 -9.83 0.87 0.03
N LEU A 56 -9.56 0.30 1.19
CA LEU A 56 -8.51 -0.69 1.40
C LEU A 56 -9.08 -2.10 1.31
N PRO A 57 -8.42 -3.04 0.60
CA PRO A 57 -8.83 -4.43 0.63
C PRO A 57 -8.52 -5.04 2.00
N GLU A 58 -9.44 -5.85 2.51
CA GLU A 58 -9.27 -6.57 3.79
C GLU A 58 -8.03 -7.47 3.81
N SER A 59 -7.63 -7.95 2.62
CA SER A 59 -6.42 -8.75 2.41
C SER A 59 -5.12 -8.04 2.78
N ILE A 60 -5.10 -6.73 3.07
CA ILE A 60 -3.94 -6.06 3.70
C ILE A 60 -3.54 -6.76 5.01
N LYS A 61 -4.48 -7.43 5.69
CA LYS A 61 -4.20 -8.29 6.86
C LYS A 61 -3.18 -9.40 6.59
N ASN A 62 -2.95 -9.77 5.33
CA ASN A 62 -1.93 -10.76 4.95
C ASN A 62 -0.50 -10.21 5.07
N LEU A 63 -0.32 -8.89 5.05
CA LEU A 63 0.97 -8.23 5.23
C LEU A 63 1.33 -8.21 6.73
N LYS A 64 1.58 -9.39 7.30
CA LYS A 64 1.81 -9.59 8.74
C LYS A 64 3.01 -8.84 9.30
N ASN A 65 3.98 -8.50 8.45
CA ASN A 65 5.18 -7.75 8.81
C ASN A 65 5.03 -6.23 8.60
N LEU A 66 3.87 -5.75 8.14
CA LEU A 66 3.67 -4.34 7.82
C LEU A 66 3.65 -3.51 9.10
N ASN A 67 4.64 -2.63 9.23
CA ASN A 67 4.83 -1.76 10.36
C ASN A 67 4.39 -0.32 10.07
N LYS A 68 4.50 0.11 8.81
CA LYS A 68 4.13 1.45 8.37
C LYS A 68 3.23 1.40 7.14
N LEU A 69 2.12 2.12 7.21
CA LEU A 69 1.18 2.27 6.11
C LEU A 69 0.84 3.74 5.94
N HIS A 70 1.15 4.28 4.77
CA HIS A 70 0.93 5.68 4.44
C HIS A 70 -0.20 5.83 3.41
N LEU A 71 -1.25 6.58 3.75
CA LEU A 71 -2.50 6.68 2.99
C LEU A 71 -2.96 8.11 2.77
N ASP A 72 -2.16 9.11 3.16
CA ASP A 72 -2.50 10.52 3.00
C ASP A 72 -2.82 10.86 1.53
N GLN A 73 -3.66 11.88 1.33
CA GLN A 73 -4.03 12.34 -0.01
C GLN A 73 -4.66 11.22 -0.88
N ASN A 74 -5.52 10.39 -0.27
CA ASN A 74 -6.44 9.47 -0.95
C ASN A 74 -7.91 9.90 -0.80
N GLN A 75 -8.83 9.12 -1.38
CA GLN A 75 -10.29 9.34 -1.37
C GLN A 75 -11.02 8.30 -0.51
N LEU A 76 -10.38 7.82 0.56
CA LEU A 76 -10.96 6.81 1.46
C LEU A 76 -12.18 7.42 2.18
N ASP A 77 -13.35 6.78 2.07
CA ASP A 77 -14.60 7.20 2.75
C ASP A 77 -14.60 6.92 4.27
N GLY A 78 -13.43 6.67 4.83
CA GLY A 78 -13.22 6.24 6.21
C GLY A 78 -12.23 5.08 6.29
N PHE A 79 -11.80 4.79 7.51
CA PHE A 79 -10.90 3.69 7.80
C PHE A 79 -11.67 2.54 8.42
N PRO A 80 -11.52 1.31 7.92
CA PRO A 80 -12.12 0.16 8.56
C PRO A 80 -11.56 -0.05 9.97
N ASP A 81 -12.40 -0.48 10.91
CA ASP A 81 -12.01 -0.78 12.31
C ASP A 81 -10.86 -1.78 12.45
N TRP A 82 -10.56 -2.53 11.39
CA TRP A 82 -9.47 -3.49 11.36
C TRP A 82 -8.11 -2.88 11.03
N VAL A 83 -8.02 -1.68 10.43
CA VAL A 83 -6.73 -1.13 9.95
C VAL A 83 -5.80 -0.84 11.13
N GLY A 84 -6.31 -0.28 12.22
CA GLY A 84 -5.57 -0.08 13.47
C GLY A 84 -5.33 -1.37 14.28
N LYS A 85 -5.91 -2.50 13.85
CA LYS A 85 -5.75 -3.82 14.49
C LYS A 85 -4.80 -4.72 13.70
N LEU A 86 -4.12 -4.19 12.67
CA LEU A 86 -3.09 -4.93 11.97
C LEU A 86 -1.96 -5.29 12.96
N PRO A 87 -1.61 -6.57 13.10
CA PRO A 87 -0.80 -7.05 14.23
C PRO A 87 0.62 -6.48 14.27
N GLY A 88 1.16 -6.04 13.13
CA GLY A 88 2.48 -5.41 13.03
C GLY A 88 2.45 -3.88 12.95
N LEU A 89 1.28 -3.27 12.74
CA LEU A 89 1.20 -1.86 12.36
C LEU A 89 1.52 -0.95 13.55
N LYS A 90 2.53 -0.10 13.37
CA LYS A 90 3.01 0.88 14.37
C LYS A 90 2.73 2.31 13.95
N VAL A 91 2.73 2.56 12.65
CA VAL A 91 2.50 3.88 12.07
C VAL A 91 1.43 3.73 10.99
N LEU A 92 0.29 4.34 11.25
CA LEU A 92 -0.69 4.67 10.21
C LEU A 92 -0.57 6.17 9.97
N ARG A 93 -0.39 6.57 8.71
CA ARG A 93 -0.58 7.95 8.29
C ARG A 93 -1.84 8.01 7.44
N GLU A 94 -2.87 8.58 8.05
CA GLU A 94 -4.12 8.94 7.42
C GLU A 94 -4.33 10.46 7.44
N LYS A 95 -5.13 10.96 6.49
CA LYS A 95 -5.46 12.38 6.29
C LYS A 95 -5.42 13.18 7.60
N SER A 96 -4.52 14.16 7.67
CA SER A 96 -4.59 15.25 8.65
C SER A 96 -5.80 16.14 8.41
#